data_AF-D5BYW4-F1
#
_entry.id   AF-D5BYW4-F1
#
_cell.length_a   1.000
_cell.length_b   1.000
_cell.length_c   1.000
_cell.angle_alpha   90.00
_cell.angle_beta   90.00
_cell.angle_gamma   90.00
#
_symmetry.space_group_name_H-M   'P 1'
#
loop_
_entity.id
_entity.type
_entity.pdbx_description
1 polymer ?
#
loop_
_entity_poly.entity_id
_entity_poly.type
_entity_poly.pdbx_seq_one_letter_code
_entity_poly.pdbx_strand_id
1 'polypeptide(L)' 'MAEDTQKTEKPMNRVKVKLKKNHTHKGKMLKPGDTMDVREDQVKWLKSHGIIE' A
#
# COMPACT_ATOMS: atom_id res chain seq x y z
N MET A 1 22.78 -8.15 24.23
CA MET A 1 21.64 -7.21 24.15
C MET A 1 20.95 -7.43 22.80
N ALA A 2 19.63 -7.25 22.78
CA ALA A 2 18.67 -7.94 21.94
C ALA A 2 18.72 -7.66 20.42
N GLU A 3 18.48 -8.74 19.66
CA GLU A 3 17.61 -8.85 18.48
C GLU A 3 17.78 -7.83 17.35
N ASP A 4 18.78 -8.08 16.49
CA ASP A 4 18.81 -7.56 15.13
C ASP A 4 17.69 -8.26 14.32
N THR A 5 16.52 -7.64 14.28
CA THR A 5 15.36 -8.18 13.57
C THR A 5 15.53 -7.92 12.07
N GLN A 6 15.99 -8.95 11.37
CA GLN A 6 16.11 -9.04 9.92
C GLN A 6 14.82 -8.56 9.23
N LYS A 7 14.82 -7.33 8.69
CA LYS A 7 13.79 -6.89 7.73
C LYS A 7 14.14 -7.45 6.36
N THR A 8 13.70 -8.69 6.12
CA THR A 8 13.75 -9.35 4.82
C THR A 8 13.15 -8.47 3.72
N GLU A 9 14.02 -7.95 2.87
CA GLU A 9 13.70 -7.29 1.61
C GLU A 9 13.24 -8.36 0.59
N LYS A 10 12.03 -8.90 0.76
CA LYS A 10 11.41 -9.66 -0.33
C LYS A 10 11.20 -8.71 -1.51
N PRO A 11 11.49 -9.11 -2.77
CA PRO A 11 11.13 -8.33 -3.94
C PRO A 11 9.63 -8.10 -3.88
N MET A 12 9.24 -6.88 -3.52
CA MET A 12 7.85 -6.55 -3.31
C MET A 12 7.19 -6.49 -4.68
N ASN A 13 6.40 -7.51 -5.03
CA ASN A 13 5.41 -7.39 -6.08
C ASN A 13 4.54 -6.18 -5.75
N ARG A 14 4.81 -5.08 -6.45
CA ARG A 14 4.02 -3.86 -6.39
C ARG A 14 2.89 -4.03 -7.38
N VAL A 15 1.67 -3.91 -6.89
CA VAL A 15 0.46 -3.93 -7.70
C VAL A 15 -0.04 -2.52 -7.81
N LYS A 16 -0.45 -2.17 -9.03
CA LYS A 16 -1.12 -0.91 -9.30
C LYS A 16 -2.59 -1.06 -8.95
N VAL A 17 -3.05 -0.30 -7.96
CA VAL A 17 -4.45 -0.33 -7.50
C VAL A 17 -5.09 1.03 -7.72
N LYS A 18 -6.40 1.02 -7.96
CA LYS A 18 -7.19 2.24 -8.14
C LYS A 18 -7.81 2.64 -6.81
N LEU A 19 -7.63 3.90 -6.45
CA LEU A 19 -8.26 4.49 -5.28
C LEU A 19 -9.76 4.64 -5.47
N LYS A 20 -10.50 4.22 -4.45
CA LYS A 20 -11.94 4.44 -4.31
C LYS A 20 -12.25 5.64 -3.42
N LYS A 21 -11.35 5.96 -2.49
CA LYS A 21 -11.42 7.13 -1.60
C LYS A 21 -10.18 7.99 -1.74
N ASN A 22 -10.23 9.20 -1.20
CA ASN A 22 -9.01 9.98 -1.03
C ASN A 22 -8.08 9.27 -0.03
N HIS A 23 -6.80 9.18 -0.36
CA HIS A 23 -5.82 8.57 0.53
C HIS A 23 -4.48 9.23 0.35
N THR A 24 -3.76 9.39 1.45
CA THR A 24 -2.41 9.90 1.42
C THR A 24 -1.46 8.72 1.32
N HIS A 25 -0.84 8.53 0.15
CA HIS A 25 0.19 7.51 -0.04
C HIS A 25 1.56 8.16 -0.24
N LYS A 26 2.57 7.73 0.53
CA LYS A 26 3.93 8.29 0.51
C LYS A 26 3.97 9.83 0.64
N GLY A 27 3.09 10.41 1.45
CA GLY A 27 2.99 11.86 1.63
C GLY A 27 2.37 12.62 0.46
N LYS A 28 1.88 11.92 -0.58
CA LYS A 28 1.08 12.50 -1.65
C LYS A 28 -0.39 12.19 -1.40
N MET A 29 -1.21 13.23 -1.36
CA MET A 29 -2.66 13.07 -1.34
C MET A 29 -3.13 12.66 -2.74
N LEU A 30 -3.70 11.47 -2.83
CA LEU A 30 -4.25 10.92 -4.06
C LEU A 30 -5.78 10.96 -4.00
N LYS A 31 -6.42 11.21 -5.14
CA LYS A 31 -7.87 11.35 -5.24
C LYS A 31 -8.52 10.00 -5.54
N PRO A 32 -9.81 9.84 -5.22
CA PRO A 32 -10.57 8.70 -5.73
C PRO A 32 -10.50 8.69 -7.26
N GLY A 33 -10.10 7.57 -7.84
CA GLY A 33 -9.85 7.39 -9.26
C GLY A 33 -8.38 7.35 -9.65
N ASP A 34 -7.48 7.90 -8.83
CA ASP A 34 -6.04 7.80 -9.04
C ASP A 34 -5.56 6.36 -8.86
N THR A 35 -4.51 6.00 -9.59
CA THR A 35 -3.83 4.71 -9.42
C THR A 35 -2.54 4.88 -8.61
N MET A 36 -2.28 3.92 -7.74
CA MET A 36 -1.06 3.89 -6.94
C MET A 36 -0.41 2.51 -6.92
N ASP A 37 0.91 2.49 -6.79
CA ASP A 37 1.68 1.26 -6.62
C ASP A 37 1.85 0.95 -5.13
N VAL A 38 1.25 -0.15 -4.70
CA VAL A 38 1.31 -0.66 -3.32
C VAL A 38 1.69 -2.13 -3.35
N ARG A 39 2.13 -2.65 -2.21
CA ARG A 39 2.41 -4.08 -2.07
C ARG A 39 1.11 -4.87 -2.04
N GLU A 40 1.10 -6.11 -2.52
CA GLU A 40 -0.04 -7.04 -2.39
C GLU A 40 -0.54 -7.17 -0.94
N ASP A 41 0.37 -7.20 0.03
CA ASP A 41 0.03 -7.24 1.45
C ASP A 41 -0.76 -5.99 1.91
N GLN A 42 -0.38 -4.83 1.39
CA GLN A 42 -1.08 -3.56 1.63
C GLN A 42 -2.40 -3.47 0.85
N VAL A 43 -2.51 -4.13 -0.32
CA VAL A 43 -3.76 -4.20 -1.09
C VAL A 43 -4.87 -4.79 -0.24
N LYS A 44 -4.62 -5.91 0.47
CA LYS A 44 -5.63 -6.52 1.35
C LYS A 44 -6.11 -5.56 2.43
N TRP A 45 -5.19 -4.85 3.07
CA TRP A 45 -5.51 -3.85 4.09
C TRP A 45 -6.31 -2.68 3.52
N LEU A 46 -5.85 -2.11 2.39
CA LEU A 46 -6.49 -0.99 1.71
C LEU A 46 -7.89 -1.37 1.20
N LYS A 47 -8.05 -2.58 0.66
CA LYS A 47 -9.34 -3.11 0.20
C LYS A 47 -10.29 -3.36 1.37
N SER A 48 -9.78 -3.90 2.48
CA SER A 48 -10.56 -4.10 3.71
C SER A 48 -11.03 -2.78 4.34
N HIS A 49 -10.25 -1.70 4.20
CA HIS A 49 -10.64 -0.35 4.65
C HIS A 49 -11.49 0.40 3.60
N GLY A 50 -11.73 -0.20 2.44
CA GLY A 50 -12.50 0.42 1.34
C GLY A 50 -11.82 1.65 0.75
N ILE A 51 -10.49 1.71 0.79
CA ILE A 51 -9.67 2.79 0.25
C ILE A 51 -9.45 2.59 -1.26
N ILE A 52 -9.35 1.34 -1.71
CA ILE A 52 -9.12 0.94 -3.12
C ILE A 52 -10.22 -0.02 -3.58
N GLU A 53 -10.33 -0.21 -4.90
CA GLU A 53 -11.25 -1.17 -5.55
C GLU A 53 -10.55 -2.45 -6.01
#